data_AF-A0A9P1JWS4-F1
#
_entry.id   AF-A0A9P1JWS4-F1
#
_cell.length_a   1.000
_cell.length_b   1.000
_cell.length_c   1.000
_cell.angle_alpha   90.00
_cell.angle_beta   90.00
_cell.angle_gamma   90.00
#
_symmetry.space_group_name_H-M   'P 1'
#
loop_
_entity.id
_entity.type
_entity.pdbx_description
1 polymer ?
#
loop_
_entity_poly.entity_id
_entity_poly.type
_entity_poly.pdbx_seq_one_letter_code
_entity_poly.pdbx_strand_id
1 'polypeptide(L)' 'MTALVDGLRAASPRFARLWEDQGVLEREGGTRGFTHPQDGTLVYEQVTLCPAGRSDYKLVMLLGPQAP' A
#
# COMPACT_ATOMS: atom_id res chain seq x y z
N MET A 1 -3.07 12.68 -14.98
CA MET A 1 -3.51 12.20 -13.65
C MET A 1 -5.04 12.18 -13.55
N THR A 2 -5.71 13.31 -13.84
CA THR A 2 -7.18 13.49 -13.67
C THR A 2 -8.02 12.46 -14.42
N ALA A 3 -7.74 12.19 -15.70
CA ALA A 3 -8.51 11.25 -16.51
C ALA A 3 -8.54 9.81 -15.96
N LEU A 4 -7.46 9.35 -15.31
CA LEU A 4 -7.41 8.03 -14.68
C LEU A 4 -8.31 7.98 -13.44
N VAL A 5 -8.21 9.00 -12.60
CA VAL A 5 -9.02 9.12 -11.38
C VAL A 5 -10.49 9.18 -11.74
N ASP A 6 -10.87 9.96 -12.76
CA ASP A 6 -12.25 10.08 -13.21
C ASP A 6 -12.80 8.75 -13.74
N GLY A 7 -12.00 8.01 -14.51
CA GLY A 7 -12.35 6.66 -14.96
C GLY A 7 -12.58 5.69 -13.79
N LEU A 8 -11.70 5.69 -12.79
CA LEU A 8 -11.83 4.83 -11.60
C LEU A 8 -13.02 5.22 -10.72
N ARG A 9 -13.31 6.52 -10.59
CA ARG A 9 -14.51 7.04 -9.89
C ARG A 9 -15.79 6.59 -10.58
N ALA A 10 -15.86 6.68 -11.90
CA ALA A 10 -17.02 6.24 -12.67
C ALA A 10 -17.24 4.73 -12.58
N ALA A 11 -16.15 3.93 -12.58
CA ALA A 11 -16.22 2.48 -12.54
C ALA A 11 -16.49 1.90 -11.14
N SER A 12 -16.27 2.65 -10.05
CA SER A 12 -16.39 2.14 -8.69
C SER A 12 -16.91 3.20 -7.71
N PRO A 13 -18.17 3.12 -7.27
CA PRO A 13 -18.72 3.99 -6.24
C PRO A 13 -17.94 3.94 -4.93
N ARG A 14 -17.38 2.76 -4.60
CA ARG A 14 -16.51 2.59 -3.43
C ARG A 14 -15.19 3.36 -3.59
N PHE A 15 -14.58 3.30 -4.77
CA PHE A 15 -13.39 4.10 -5.06
C PHE A 15 -13.70 5.59 -4.98
N ALA A 16 -14.82 6.04 -5.55
CA ALA A 16 -15.22 7.45 -5.51
C ALA A 16 -15.33 7.97 -4.07
N ARG A 17 -16.03 7.23 -3.20
CA ARG A 17 -16.18 7.59 -1.78
C ARG A 17 -14.83 7.64 -1.05
N LEU A 18 -13.98 6.64 -1.23
CA LEU A 18 -12.67 6.60 -0.58
C LEU A 18 -11.71 7.67 -1.11
N TRP A 19 -11.81 7.99 -2.39
CA TRP A 19 -11.02 9.04 -3.01
C TRP A 19 -11.44 10.44 -2.54
N GLU A 20 -12.73 10.70 -2.30
CA GLU A 20 -13.18 11.98 -1.71
C GLU A 20 -12.68 12.17 -0.27
N ASP A 21 -12.53 11.08 0.48
CA ASP A 21 -12.05 11.11 1.87
C ASP A 21 -10.57 11.54 1.97
N GLN A 22 -9.78 11.35 0.90
CA GLN A 22 -8.34 11.68 0.81
C GLN A 22 -7.49 11.25 2.02
N GLY A 23 -7.95 10.27 2.80
CA GLY A 23 -7.35 9.88 4.09
C GLY A 23 -6.03 9.11 3.98
N VAL A 24 -5.37 9.12 2.81
CA VAL A 24 -4.09 8.46 2.61
C VAL A 24 -3.00 9.33 3.22
N LEU A 25 -2.78 9.15 4.52
CA LEU A 25 -1.62 9.70 5.20
C LEU A 25 -0.37 8.96 4.72
N GLU A 26 0.71 9.71 4.50
CA GLU A 26 2.01 9.13 4.19
C GLU A 26 2.44 8.23 5.35
N ARG A 27 2.48 6.93 5.09
CA ARG A 27 3.10 5.95 5.98
C ARG A 27 4.15 5.19 5.20
N GLU A 28 5.38 5.66 5.30
CA GLU A 28 6.53 4.98 4.71
C GLU A 28 6.86 3.72 5.52
N GLY A 29 6.32 2.58 5.08
CA GLY A 29 6.63 1.29 5.69
C GLY A 29 5.93 1.06 7.04
N GLY A 30 6.60 0.38 7.95
CA GLY A 30 6.09 0.00 9.26
C GLY A 30 5.39 -1.36 9.28
N THR A 31 4.99 -1.79 10.46
CA THR A 31 4.34 -3.09 10.66
C THR A 31 3.02 -3.20 9.87
N ARG A 32 2.78 -4.39 9.30
CA ARG A 32 1.57 -4.77 8.57
C ARG A 32 1.05 -6.10 9.12
N GLY A 33 -0.22 -6.09 9.53
CA GLY A 33 -0.96 -7.28 9.92
C GLY A 33 -1.88 -7.72 8.79
N PHE A 34 -1.95 -9.02 8.55
CA PHE A 34 -2.84 -9.64 7.57
C PHE A 34 -3.58 -10.80 8.21
N THR A 35 -4.86 -10.98 7.88
CA THR A 35 -5.63 -12.17 8.22
C THR A 35 -5.66 -13.07 6.99
N HIS A 36 -4.66 -13.94 6.86
CA HIS A 36 -4.55 -14.87 5.75
C HIS A 36 -5.53 -16.04 5.95
N PRO A 37 -6.31 -16.44 4.94
CA PRO A 37 -7.31 -17.50 5.09
C PRO A 37 -6.71 -18.88 5.42
N GLN A 38 -5.44 -19.12 5.09
CA GLN A 38 -4.78 -20.40 5.34
C GLN A 38 -3.79 -20.35 6.51
N ASP A 39 -3.00 -19.27 6.60
CA ASP A 39 -1.90 -19.16 7.57
C ASP A 39 -2.30 -18.38 8.83
N GLY A 40 -3.55 -17.93 8.92
CA GLY A 40 -4.06 -17.14 10.03
C GLY A 40 -3.46 -15.73 10.06
N THR A 41 -3.21 -15.22 11.26
CA THR A 41 -2.68 -13.86 11.42
C THR A 41 -1.18 -13.82 11.10
N LEU A 42 -0.84 -13.06 10.06
CA LEU A 42 0.54 -12.80 9.65
C LEU A 42 0.94 -11.37 10.01
N VAL A 43 2.16 -11.19 10.50
CA VAL A 43 2.72 -9.88 10.83
C VAL A 43 4.07 -9.74 10.15
N TYR A 44 4.22 -8.66 9.40
CA TYR A 44 5.44 -8.32 8.65
C TYR A 44 5.86 -6.89 8.94
N GLU A 45 7.15 -6.62 8.79
CA GLU A 45 7.66 -5.25 8.71
C GLU A 45 7.72 -4.83 7.24
N GLN A 46 7.01 -3.77 6.86
CA GLN A 46 7.05 -3.23 5.51
C GLN A 46 8.22 -2.25 5.37
N VAL A 47 9.13 -2.54 4.44
CA VAL A 47 10.24 -1.64 4.10
C VAL A 47 9.99 -1.07 2.71
N THR A 48 10.20 0.24 2.57
CA THR A 48 10.15 0.94 1.29
C THR A 48 11.54 1.46 0.94
N LEU A 49 12.02 1.14 -0.26
CA LEU A 49 13.24 1.68 -0.81
C LEU A 49 12.91 2.50 -2.05
N CYS A 50 13.36 3.75 -2.05
CA CYS A 50 13.29 4.66 -3.19
C CYS A 50 14.73 4.90 -3.68
N PRO A 51 15.17 4.28 -4.80
CA PRO A 51 16.53 4.41 -5.28
C PRO A 51 16.88 5.87 -5.61
N ALA A 52 18.04 6.33 -5.14
CA ALA A 52 18.52 7.68 -5.44
C ALA A 52 18.67 7.87 -6.96
N GLY A 53 18.10 8.97 -7.48
CA GLY A 53 18.13 9.29 -8.91
C GLY A 53 17.14 8.53 -9.79
N ARG A 54 16.29 7.67 -9.21
CA ARG A 54 15.20 6.96 -9.93
C ARG A 54 13.90 6.99 -9.13
N SER A 55 13.35 8.21 -8.98
CA SER A 55 12.11 8.45 -8.23
C SER A 55 10.85 7.87 -8.90
N ASP A 56 10.97 7.42 -10.14
CA ASP A 56 9.95 6.69 -10.88
C ASP A 56 9.80 5.23 -10.42
N TYR A 57 10.75 4.73 -9.61
CA TYR A 57 10.70 3.39 -9.05
C TYR A 57 10.66 3.41 -7.52
N LYS A 58 9.90 2.46 -6.98
CA LYS A 58 9.82 2.17 -5.56
C LYS A 58 9.79 0.66 -5.37
N LEU A 59 10.65 0.15 -4.49
CA LEU A 59 10.63 -1.25 -4.06
C LEU A 59 9.96 -1.33 -2.69
N VAL A 60 8.91 -2.14 -2.59
CA VAL A 60 8.21 -2.41 -1.34
C VAL A 60 8.40 -3.88 -0.99
N MET A 61 8.89 -4.16 0.21
CA MET A 61 9.13 -5.52 0.72
C MET A 61 8.39 -5.73 2.03
N LEU A 62 7.91 -6.95 2.25
CA LEU A 62 7.35 -7.42 3.52
C LEU A 62 8.33 -8.41 4.11
N LEU A 63 8.97 -8.03 5.21
CA LEU A 63 9.98 -8.86 5.88
C LEU A 63 9.32 -9.60 7.02
N GLY A 64 9.42 -10.93 6.99
CA GLY A 64 8.93 -11.79 8.07
C GLY A 64 9.73 -11.56 9.37
N PRO A 65 9.23 -12.08 10.50
CA PRO A 65 10.01 -12.12 11.72
C PRO A 65 11.37 -12.78 11.42
N GLN A 66 12.44 -12.11 11.82
CA GLN A 66 13.80 -12.65 11.70
C GLN A 66 13.85 -13.93 12.56
N ALA A 67 14.26 -15.05 11.98
CA ALA A 67 14.60 -16.23 12.77
C ALA A 67 15.82 -15.89 13.65
N PRO A 68 15.92 -16.41 14.89
CA PRO A 68 17.03 -16.14 15.79
C PRO A 68 18.38 -16.62 15.23
#